data_AF-A0A7X7BI09-F1
#
_entry.id   AF-A0A7X7BI09-F1
#
_cell.length_a   1.000
_cell.length_b   1.000
_cell.length_c   1.000
_cell.angle_alpha   90.00
_cell.angle_beta   90.00
_cell.angle_gamma   90.00
#
_symmetry.space_group_name_H-M   'P 1'
#
loop_
_entity.id
_entity.type
_entity.pdbx_description
1 polymer ?
#
loop_
_entity_poly.entity_id
_entity_poly.type
_entity_poly.pdbx_seq_one_letter_code
_entity_poly.pdbx_strand_id
1 'polypeptide(L)'
;MDLRRLVILHSNDIHGDFFAKENRDQLVGGISMLSGYINKVRREETDPVLYVISGDMLQGSIIDQEYKGISTILVMNMLEPDVVTLGNHELDYGLTHL
;
A
#
# COMPACT_ATOMS: atom_id res chain seq x y z
N MET A 1 34.07 2.01 10.71
CA MET A 1 32.67 1.86 11.14
C MET A 1 32.05 0.80 10.25
N ASP A 2 31.37 -0.19 10.82
CA ASP A 2 30.65 -1.20 10.05
C ASP A 2 29.29 -0.61 9.64
N LEU A 3 29.19 -0.17 8.38
CA LEU A 3 27.98 0.44 7.85
C LEU A 3 27.16 -0.62 7.14
N ARG A 4 25.89 -0.73 7.52
CA ARG A 4 24.92 -1.63 6.90
C ARG A 4 23.89 -0.80 6.14
N ARG A 5 23.52 -1.28 4.96
CA ARG A 5 22.46 -0.67 4.14
C ARG A 5 21.12 -1.32 4.49
N LEU A 6 20.08 -0.51 4.45
CA LEU A 6 18.68 -0.89 4.64
C LEU A 6 17.89 -0.27 3.49
N VAL A 7 17.06 -1.05 2.81
CA VAL A 7 16.20 -0.58 1.75
C VAL A 7 14.81 -0.37 2.31
N ILE A 8 14.26 0.84 2.16
CA ILE A 8 12.90 1.17 2.60
C ILE A 8 12.08 1.48 1.36
N LEU A 9 11.08 0.66 1.10
CA LEU A 9 10.00 0.93 0.18
C LEU A 9 8.84 1.51 0.98
N HIS A 10 8.18 2.54 0.46
CA HIS A 10 7.04 3.12 1.14
C HIS A 10 5.88 3.44 0.20
N SER A 11 4.67 3.43 0.77
CA SER A 11 3.45 3.95 0.14
C SER A 11 2.68 4.80 1.15
N ASN A 12 1.84 5.70 0.67
CA ASN A 12 0.90 6.50 1.44
C ASN A 12 -0.32 6.81 0.55
N ASP A 13 -1.41 7.26 1.16
CA ASP A 13 -2.54 7.87 0.45
C ASP A 13 -3.05 6.98 -0.71
N ILE A 14 -3.13 5.66 -0.47
CA ILE A 14 -3.59 4.69 -1.47
C ILE A 14 -5.08 4.87 -1.75
N HIS A 15 -5.85 5.31 -0.75
CA HIS A 15 -7.27 5.64 -0.89
C HIS A 15 -8.10 4.57 -1.62
N GLY A 16 -7.86 3.29 -1.34
CA GLY A 16 -8.56 2.17 -1.96
C GLY A 16 -8.48 2.15 -3.50
N ASP A 17 -7.46 2.79 -4.10
CA ASP A 17 -7.29 2.91 -5.55
C ASP A 17 -6.61 1.67 -6.13
N PHE A 18 -7.42 0.65 -6.43
CA PHE A 18 -6.90 -0.67 -6.78
C PHE A 18 -6.34 -0.77 -8.20
N PHE A 19 -6.86 0.03 -9.13
CA PHE A 19 -6.64 -0.15 -10.55
C PHE A 19 -5.61 0.86 -11.09
N ALA A 20 -4.81 0.41 -12.04
CA ALA A 20 -3.96 1.31 -12.80
C ALA A 20 -4.82 2.27 -13.63
N LYS A 21 -4.34 3.50 -13.78
CA LYS A 21 -4.99 4.55 -14.57
C LYS A 21 -4.12 4.92 -15.75
N GLU A 22 -4.76 5.28 -16.85
CA GLU A 22 -4.05 5.82 -18.00
C GLU A 22 -3.70 7.29 -17.76
N ASN A 23 -2.43 7.64 -17.92
CA ASN A 23 -1.91 8.98 -17.84
C ASN A 23 -0.90 9.19 -18.98
N ARG A 24 -1.24 10.06 -19.94
CA ARG A 24 -0.40 10.35 -21.12
C ARG A 24 0.06 9.07 -21.84
N ASP A 25 -0.89 8.20 -22.17
CA ASP A 25 -0.69 6.91 -22.85
C ASP A 25 0.20 5.91 -22.06
N GLN A 26 0.34 6.10 -20.75
CA GLN A 26 1.04 5.17 -19.86
C GLN A 26 0.14 4.74 -18.71
N LEU A 27 0.20 3.45 -18.36
CA LEU A 27 -0.44 2.93 -17.16
C LEU A 27 0.39 3.34 -15.93
N VAL A 28 -0.26 4.01 -14.98
CA VAL A 28 0.33 4.47 -13.73
C VAL A 28 -0.49 3.94 -12.55
N GLY A 29 0.19 3.56 -11.49
CA GLY A 29 -0.42 3.08 -10.25
C GLY A 29 -0.99 1.68 -10.36
N GLY A 30 -2.01 1.39 -9.53
CA GLY A 30 -2.59 0.06 -9.41
C GLY A 30 -1.80 -0.87 -8.49
N ILE A 31 -2.53 -1.58 -7.64
CA ILE A 31 -1.93 -2.42 -6.60
C ILE A 31 -1.19 -3.62 -7.17
N SER A 32 -1.62 -4.14 -8.33
CA SER A 32 -0.92 -5.22 -9.02
C SER A 32 0.49 -4.82 -9.48
N MET A 33 0.64 -3.60 -10.03
CA MET A 33 1.94 -3.07 -10.45
C MET A 33 2.83 -2.80 -9.23
N LEU A 34 2.26 -2.24 -8.16
CA LEU A 34 2.96 -2.04 -6.88
C LEU A 34 3.46 -3.36 -6.30
N SER A 35 2.61 -4.39 -6.23
CA SER A 35 3.00 -5.74 -5.79
C SER A 35 4.14 -6.31 -6.62
N GLY A 36 4.06 -6.19 -7.95
CA GLY A 36 5.13 -6.63 -8.85
C GLY A 36 6.47 -5.94 -8.56
N TYR A 37 6.44 -4.64 -8.29
CA TYR A 37 7.61 -3.85 -7.94
C TYR A 37 8.19 -4.22 -6.58
N ILE A 38 7.37 -4.29 -5.51
CA ILE A 38 7.81 -4.69 -4.17
C ILE A 38 8.48 -6.07 -4.22
N ASN A 39 7.83 -7.02 -4.88
CA ASN A 39 8.34 -8.38 -5.02
C ASN A 39 9.61 -8.45 -5.87
N LYS A 40 9.77 -7.58 -6.86
CA LYS A 40 11.01 -7.47 -7.62
C LYS A 40 12.16 -7.01 -6.72
N VAL A 41 11.96 -5.91 -5.99
CA VAL A 41 13.00 -5.35 -5.10
C VAL A 41 13.37 -6.36 -4.01
N ARG A 42 12.38 -7.02 -3.36
CA ARG A 42 12.62 -8.07 -2.36
C ARG A 42 13.47 -9.24 -2.89
N ARG A 43 13.37 -9.56 -4.19
CA ARG A 43 14.16 -10.64 -4.83
C ARG A 43 15.55 -10.20 -5.26
N GLU A 44 15.69 -8.95 -5.69
CA GLU A 44 16.93 -8.43 -6.28
C GLU A 44 17.89 -7.83 -5.24
N GLU A 45 17.36 -7.32 -4.13
CA GLU A 45 18.16 -6.73 -3.06
C GLU A 45 18.79 -7.79 -2.15
N THR A 46 20.07 -7.62 -1.85
CA THR A 46 20.81 -8.47 -0.91
C THR A 46 20.78 -7.92 0.52
N ASP A 47 20.51 -6.62 0.66
CA ASP A 47 20.29 -5.94 1.94
C ASP A 47 18.86 -6.17 2.44
N PRO A 48 18.59 -6.02 3.74
CA PRO A 48 17.23 -6.08 4.26
C PRO A 48 16.33 -5.04 3.58
N VAL A 49 15.12 -5.47 3.20
CA VAL A 49 14.08 -4.62 2.59
C VAL A 49 12.90 -4.54 3.54
N LEU A 50 12.45 -3.33 3.84
CA LEU A 50 11.20 -3.07 4.54
C LEU A 50 10.21 -2.40 3.57
N TYR A 51 8.97 -2.89 3.55
CA TYR A 51 7.86 -2.21 2.92
C TYR A 51 6.95 -1.60 4.00
N VAL A 52 6.76 -0.27 3.93
CA VAL A 52 5.98 0.47 4.93
C VAL A 52 4.82 1.24 4.29
N ILE A 53 3.70 1.32 4.99
CA ILE A 53 2.52 2.09 4.56
C ILE A 53 2.24 3.20 5.58
N SER A 54 2.25 4.45 5.12
CA SER A 54 2.16 5.65 5.97
C SER A 54 0.73 6.15 6.24
N GLY A 55 -0.28 5.27 6.17
CA GLY A 55 -1.68 5.62 6.41
C GLY A 55 -2.44 6.06 5.15
N ASP A 56 -3.73 6.39 5.35
CA ASP A 56 -4.70 6.76 4.32
C ASP A 56 -4.78 5.71 3.20
N MET A 57 -4.93 4.46 3.63
CA MET A 57 -5.24 3.35 2.74
C MET A 57 -6.70 3.36 2.36
N LEU A 58 -7.59 3.75 3.28
CA LEU A 58 -9.03 3.68 3.09
C LEU A 58 -9.60 4.88 2.31
N GLN A 59 -10.85 4.71 1.86
CA GLN A 59 -11.72 5.74 1.30
C GLN A 59 -11.26 6.28 -0.07
N GLY A 60 -11.67 5.60 -1.15
CA GLY A 60 -11.63 6.22 -2.48
C GLY A 60 -12.29 5.43 -3.61
N SER A 61 -12.36 4.11 -3.57
CA SER A 61 -13.12 3.31 -4.55
C SER A 61 -14.51 2.90 -4.05
N ILE A 62 -15.44 2.64 -4.97
CA ILE A 62 -16.76 2.08 -4.66
C ILE A 62 -16.63 0.73 -3.94
N ILE A 63 -15.62 -0.06 -4.30
CA ILE A 63 -15.34 -1.34 -3.67
C ILE A 63 -14.94 -1.14 -2.21
N ASP A 64 -14.05 -0.19 -1.90
CA ASP A 64 -13.73 0.16 -0.52
C ASP A 64 -15.00 0.52 0.27
N GLN A 65 -15.80 1.45 -0.26
CA GLN A 65 -16.99 1.97 0.42
C GLN A 65 -18.05 0.90 0.69
N GLU A 66 -18.35 0.05 -0.30
CA GLU A 66 -19.35 -1.02 -0.18
C GLU A 66 -18.95 -2.04 0.90
N TYR A 67 -17.65 -2.34 1.01
CA TYR A 67 -17.10 -3.28 1.99
C TYR A 67 -16.53 -2.61 3.23
N LYS A 68 -16.78 -1.30 3.42
CA LYS A 68 -16.29 -0.49 4.55
C LYS A 68 -14.79 -0.71 4.82
N GLY A 69 -13.96 -0.64 3.79
CA GLY A 69 -12.51 -0.78 3.90
C GLY A 69 -11.98 -2.20 4.08
N ILE A 70 -12.82 -3.21 4.37
CA ILE A 70 -12.37 -4.60 4.54
C ILE A 70 -11.70 -5.11 3.26
N SER A 71 -12.25 -4.78 2.09
CA SER A 71 -11.64 -5.10 0.79
C SER A 71 -10.24 -4.50 0.65
N THR A 72 -10.06 -3.26 1.08
CA THR A 72 -8.78 -2.55 1.03
C THR A 72 -7.76 -3.23 1.91
N ILE A 73 -8.12 -3.55 3.16
CA ILE A 73 -7.23 -4.26 4.09
C ILE A 73 -6.83 -5.63 3.54
N LEU A 74 -7.78 -6.40 2.98
CA LEU A 74 -7.47 -7.71 2.39
C LEU A 74 -6.47 -7.59 1.22
N VAL A 75 -6.65 -6.59 0.36
CA VAL A 75 -5.75 -6.35 -0.77
C VAL A 75 -4.38 -5.83 -0.29
N MET A 76 -4.32 -4.93 0.70
CA MET A 76 -3.07 -4.44 1.27
C MET A 76 -2.28 -5.55 1.97
N ASN A 77 -2.95 -6.47 2.66
CA ASN A 77 -2.30 -7.63 3.27
C ASN A 77 -1.57 -8.52 2.24
N MET A 78 -2.05 -8.58 0.99
CA MET A 78 -1.37 -9.32 -0.09
C MET A 78 -0.05 -8.66 -0.53
N LEU A 79 0.20 -7.39 -0.17
CA LEU A 79 1.49 -6.73 -0.37
C LEU A 79 2.51 -7.08 0.72
N GLU A 80 2.05 -7.72 1.80
CA GLU A 80 2.85 -8.12 2.95
C GLU A 80 3.66 -6.95 3.55
N PRO A 81 3.05 -5.81 3.92
CA PRO A 81 3.78 -4.70 4.54
C PRO A 81 4.38 -5.10 5.89
N ASP A 82 5.60 -4.62 6.15
CA ASP A 82 6.31 -4.83 7.41
C ASP A 82 5.80 -3.90 8.51
N VAL A 83 5.42 -2.67 8.14
CA VAL A 83 4.88 -1.66 9.06
C VAL A 83 3.74 -0.89 8.38
N VAL A 84 2.67 -0.65 9.13
CA VAL A 84 1.56 0.21 8.71
C VAL A 84 1.25 1.18 9.85
N THR A 85 1.02 2.45 9.52
CA THR A 85 0.42 3.42 10.46
C THR A 85 -0.97 3.81 9.99
N LEU A 86 -1.76 4.37 10.91
CA LEU A 86 -3.05 4.95 10.64
C LEU A 86 -2.88 6.39 10.14
N GLY A 87 -3.62 6.74 9.09
CA GLY A 87 -3.94 8.09 8.68
C GLY A 87 -5.31 8.51 9.21
N ASN A 88 -5.86 9.61 8.69
CA ASN A 88 -7.17 10.09 9.12
C ASN A 88 -8.32 9.28 8.51
N HIS A 89 -8.17 8.74 7.31
CA HIS A 89 -9.25 8.01 6.62
C HIS A 89 -9.50 6.60 7.18
N GLU A 90 -8.57 6.06 7.96
CA GLU A 90 -8.80 4.82 8.71
C GLU A 90 -9.93 4.94 9.74
N LEU A 91 -10.36 6.16 10.10
CA LEU A 91 -11.43 6.42 11.05
C LEU A 91 -12.78 6.78 10.42
N ASP A 92 -12.89 6.84 9.09
CA ASP A 92 -14.10 7.32 8.40
C ASP A 92 -15.33 6.44 8.63
N TYR A 93 -15.13 5.14 8.84
CA TYR A 93 -16.20 4.19 9.17
C TYR A 93 -16.51 4.15 10.68
N GLY A 94 -15.85 5.00 11.47
CA GLY A 94 -15.97 5.13 12.92
C GLY A 94 -14.93 4.32 13.67
N LEU A 95 -14.53 4.82 14.84
CA LEU A 95 -13.50 4.19 15.69
C LEU A 95 -13.83 2.74 16.08
N THR A 96 -15.10 2.38 16.23
CA THR A 96 -15.53 1.01 16.56
C THR A 96 -15.30 0.03 15.41
N HIS A 97 -15.19 0.53 14.18
CA HIS A 97 -14.97 -0.29 12.98
C HIS A 97 -13.48 -0.51 12.69
N LEU A 98 -12.61 0.39 13.17
CA LEU A 98 -11.15 0.27 13.07
C LEU A 98 -10.64 -0.95 13.86
#